data_AF-A0AA35W4P9-F1
#
_entry.id   AF-A0AA35W4P9-F1
#
_cell.length_a   1.000
_cell.length_b   1.000
_cell.length_c   1.000
_cell.angle_alpha   90.00
_cell.angle_beta   90.00
_cell.angle_gamma   90.00
#
_symmetry.space_group_name_H-M   'P 1'
#
loop_
_entity.id
_entity.type
_entity.pdbx_description
1 polymer ?
#
loop_
_entity_poly.entity_id
_entity_poly.type
_entity_poly.pdbx_seq_one_letter_code
_entity_poly.pdbx_strand_id
1 'polypeptide(L)'
;MLALDRIYPDGFQIPETFIGKNILHLPTMKTHVFTTITGAMKNAFGGLLNHNRHWTHSAIHETLVDLLQIQKQIHPGIFAVTDGTFAGDGPGPRAMRWHAKNVILASADQVAIDAVAAKMMGFDPLSIKFIWMAHEMGLGCGDIRDIEIVGSDISDTNWNFSSGENTLFSSGQKSVYWGPFKPLENAIARSPLVNLAIAASNLYHNGYWLPVKGRSRVQSALQTDGATSSNPTRTKKILPPIVGGRISMSASCQLAFV
;
A
#
# COMPACT_ATOMS: atom_id res chain seq x y z
N MET A 1 1.82 17.34 -14.22
CA MET A 1 1.85 16.06 -13.47
C MET A 1 2.59 15.01 -14.29
N LEU A 2 2.91 13.83 -13.74
CA LEU A 2 3.71 12.78 -14.39
C LEU A 2 2.88 11.86 -15.32
N ALA A 3 1.66 11.52 -14.94
CA ALA A 3 0.82 10.56 -15.64
C ALA A 3 -0.65 10.97 -15.75
N LEU A 4 -1.23 11.61 -14.72
CA LEU A 4 -2.67 11.87 -14.66
C LEU A 4 -3.16 12.74 -15.82
N ASP A 5 -2.44 13.82 -16.17
CA ASP A 5 -2.81 14.74 -17.28
C ASP A 5 -2.90 14.01 -18.63
N ARG A 6 -2.04 13.02 -18.86
CA ARG A 6 -2.03 12.21 -20.09
C ARG A 6 -3.14 11.17 -20.11
N ILE A 7 -3.47 10.60 -18.95
CA ILE A 7 -4.44 9.50 -18.83
C ILE A 7 -5.88 10.04 -18.77
N TYR A 8 -6.06 11.22 -18.17
CA TYR A 8 -7.31 11.93 -18.00
C TYR A 8 -7.20 13.32 -18.65
N PRO A 9 -7.20 13.42 -19.99
CA PRO A 9 -7.04 14.71 -20.68
C PRO A 9 -8.15 15.72 -20.35
N ASP A 10 -9.36 15.21 -20.07
CA ASP A 10 -10.51 16.02 -19.64
C ASP A 10 -10.56 16.24 -18.12
N GLY A 11 -9.51 15.80 -17.39
CA GLY A 11 -9.47 15.76 -15.94
C GLY A 11 -10.24 14.59 -15.33
N PHE A 12 -10.26 14.54 -14.00
CA PHE A 12 -11.03 13.57 -13.22
C PHE A 12 -11.66 14.25 -12.01
N GLN A 13 -12.73 13.64 -11.49
CA GLN A 13 -13.48 14.20 -10.37
C GLN A 13 -12.94 13.69 -9.04
N ILE A 14 -12.75 14.62 -8.10
CA ILE A 14 -12.49 14.32 -6.70
C ILE A 14 -13.71 14.71 -5.85
N PRO A 15 -13.97 14.03 -4.72
CA PRO A 15 -15.04 14.42 -3.82
C PRO A 15 -14.83 15.83 -3.27
N GLU A 16 -15.84 16.70 -3.35
CA GLU A 16 -15.78 18.08 -2.84
C GLU A 16 -15.41 18.14 -1.36
N THR A 17 -15.87 17.15 -0.58
CA THR A 17 -15.63 17.04 0.87
C THR A 17 -14.15 16.90 1.25
N PHE A 18 -13.26 16.58 0.31
CA PHE A 18 -11.83 16.42 0.59
C PHE A 18 -11.10 17.76 0.67
N ILE A 19 -11.58 18.77 -0.05
CA ILE A 19 -10.90 20.07 -0.15
C ILE A 19 -10.91 20.77 1.21
N GLY A 20 -9.72 21.17 1.68
CA GLY A 20 -9.55 21.88 2.96
C GLY A 20 -9.73 21.01 4.19
N LYS A 21 -9.80 19.68 4.07
CA LYS A 21 -9.89 18.73 5.20
C LYS A 21 -8.59 18.00 5.43
N ASN A 22 -8.27 17.72 6.70
CA ASN A 22 -7.19 16.80 7.02
C ASN A 22 -7.56 15.38 6.56
N ILE A 23 -6.58 14.61 6.13
CA ILE A 23 -6.76 13.21 5.74
C ILE A 23 -5.93 12.29 6.63
N LEU A 24 -6.55 11.18 7.05
CA LEU A 24 -5.90 10.11 7.80
C LEU A 24 -5.89 8.83 6.95
N HIS A 25 -4.71 8.34 6.61
CA HIS A 25 -4.54 7.05 5.94
C HIS A 25 -4.37 5.93 6.95
N LEU A 26 -5.10 4.82 6.74
CA LEU A 26 -5.00 3.60 7.54
C LEU A 26 -4.64 2.39 6.64
N PRO A 27 -3.47 2.39 5.98
CA PRO A 27 -3.06 1.27 5.13
C PRO A 27 -2.61 0.07 5.97
N THR A 28 -2.55 -1.09 5.34
CA THR A 28 -1.94 -2.30 5.93
C THR A 28 -0.58 -2.58 5.28
N MET A 29 0.40 -3.05 6.06
CA MET A 29 1.69 -3.51 5.54
C MET A 29 1.52 -4.80 4.74
N LYS A 30 1.65 -4.73 3.42
CA LYS A 30 1.65 -5.94 2.58
C LYS A 30 2.37 -5.73 1.26
N THR A 31 2.79 -6.82 0.64
CA THR A 31 3.33 -6.84 -0.71
C THR A 31 2.25 -6.62 -1.77
N HIS A 32 2.68 -6.17 -2.95
CA HIS A 32 1.80 -5.95 -4.09
C HIS A 32 2.51 -6.22 -5.42
N VAL A 33 1.90 -7.05 -6.28
CA VAL A 33 2.52 -7.51 -7.54
C VAL A 33 2.97 -6.40 -8.50
N PHE A 34 2.32 -5.23 -8.50
CA PHE A 34 2.67 -4.11 -9.39
C PHE A 34 3.56 -3.04 -8.78
N THR A 35 3.58 -2.90 -7.45
CA THR A 35 4.22 -1.75 -6.79
C THR A 35 5.21 -2.18 -5.72
N THR A 36 5.56 -3.47 -5.67
CA THR A 36 6.34 -4.13 -4.62
C THR A 36 5.60 -4.21 -3.29
N ILE A 37 5.13 -3.07 -2.78
CA ILE A 37 4.38 -2.93 -1.54
C ILE A 37 3.06 -2.21 -1.76
N THR A 38 2.17 -2.30 -0.78
CA THR A 38 1.17 -1.26 -0.51
C THR A 38 1.65 -0.35 0.60
N GLY A 39 0.93 0.74 0.81
CA GLY A 39 1.34 1.76 1.76
C GLY A 39 0.39 2.94 1.71
N ALA A 40 0.73 4.01 2.42
CA ALA A 40 -0.06 5.21 2.53
C ALA A 40 -0.19 5.93 1.18
N MET A 41 0.88 6.02 0.37
CA MET A 41 0.82 6.61 -0.96
C MET A 41 -0.18 5.87 -1.86
N LYS A 42 -0.22 4.53 -1.75
CA LYS A 42 -1.17 3.71 -2.51
C LYS A 42 -2.59 3.77 -1.98
N ASN A 43 -2.78 4.07 -0.70
CA ASN A 43 -4.11 4.19 -0.11
C ASN A 43 -4.92 5.31 -0.78
N ALA A 44 -4.27 6.42 -1.13
CA ALA A 44 -4.86 7.54 -1.87
C ALA A 44 -5.44 7.14 -3.24
N PHE A 45 -4.90 6.09 -3.87
CA PHE A 45 -5.40 5.56 -5.14
C PHE A 45 -6.87 5.12 -5.06
N GLY A 46 -7.28 4.56 -3.91
CA GLY A 46 -8.67 4.16 -3.70
C GLY A 46 -9.60 5.32 -3.35
N GLY A 47 -9.07 6.39 -2.75
CA GLY A 47 -9.87 7.54 -2.29
C GLY A 47 -10.06 8.63 -3.34
N LEU A 48 -9.04 8.88 -4.18
CA LEU A 48 -9.05 9.98 -5.15
C LEU A 48 -9.48 9.55 -6.56
N LEU A 49 -9.21 8.31 -6.96
CA LEU A 49 -9.55 7.81 -8.31
C LEU A 49 -10.81 6.94 -8.28
N ASN A 50 -11.96 7.58 -8.45
CA ASN A 50 -13.26 6.91 -8.43
C ASN A 50 -13.62 6.23 -9.77
N HIS A 51 -13.27 6.86 -10.90
CA HIS A 51 -13.63 6.38 -12.24
C HIS A 51 -12.41 5.94 -13.03
N ASN A 52 -12.57 4.85 -13.78
CA ASN A 52 -11.57 4.35 -14.73
C ASN A 52 -10.15 4.16 -14.16
N ARG A 53 -10.02 3.98 -12.84
CA ARG A 53 -8.71 3.85 -12.15
C ARG A 53 -7.82 2.74 -12.72
N HIS A 54 -8.40 1.74 -13.38
CA HIS A 54 -7.63 0.67 -14.00
C HIS A 54 -6.80 1.14 -15.20
N TRP A 55 -7.11 2.30 -15.79
CA TRP A 55 -6.34 2.92 -16.88
C TRP A 55 -4.97 3.40 -16.44
N THR A 56 -4.78 3.62 -15.15
CA THR A 56 -3.51 4.09 -14.58
C THR A 56 -2.58 2.96 -14.18
N HIS A 57 -3.01 1.70 -14.22
CA HIS A 57 -2.19 0.57 -13.78
C HIS A 57 -0.86 0.46 -14.52
N SER A 58 -0.81 0.80 -15.82
CA SER A 58 0.44 0.76 -16.58
C SER A 58 1.43 1.88 -16.23
N ALA A 59 0.95 2.96 -15.62
CA ALA A 59 1.75 4.09 -15.11
C ALA A 59 1.50 4.27 -13.60
N ILE A 60 1.36 3.15 -12.87
CA ILE A 60 0.89 3.17 -11.48
C ILE A 60 1.84 3.95 -10.58
N HIS A 61 3.14 3.84 -10.78
CA HIS A 61 4.12 4.50 -9.93
C HIS A 61 4.06 6.01 -10.07
N GLU A 62 3.99 6.51 -11.32
CA GLU A 62 3.84 7.92 -11.64
C GLU A 62 2.50 8.46 -11.12
N THR A 63 1.44 7.65 -11.24
CA THR A 63 0.12 7.98 -10.72
C THR A 63 0.13 8.14 -9.20
N LEU A 64 0.81 7.26 -8.45
CA LEU A 64 0.89 7.40 -6.98
C LEU A 64 1.58 8.69 -6.56
N VAL A 65 2.61 9.13 -7.29
CA VAL A 65 3.33 10.38 -7.04
C VAL A 65 2.47 11.60 -7.37
N ASP A 66 1.72 11.56 -8.47
CA ASP A 66 0.74 12.61 -8.81
C ASP A 66 -0.35 12.73 -7.74
N LEU A 67 -0.87 11.60 -7.25
CA LEU A 67 -1.86 11.60 -6.17
C LEU A 67 -1.29 12.19 -4.89
N LEU A 68 -0.04 11.91 -4.52
CA LEU A 68 0.60 12.54 -3.36
C LEU A 68 0.69 14.07 -3.52
N GLN A 69 1.04 14.57 -4.72
CA GLN A 69 1.07 16.01 -5.00
C GLN A 69 -0.31 16.63 -4.82
N ILE A 70 -1.36 16.02 -5.39
CA ILE A 70 -2.73 16.49 -5.25
C ILE A 70 -3.14 16.53 -3.77
N GLN A 71 -2.83 15.47 -3.01
CA GLN A 71 -3.13 15.46 -1.58
C GLN A 71 -2.49 16.62 -0.83
N LYS A 72 -1.22 16.93 -1.10
CA LYS A 72 -0.53 18.07 -0.48
C LYS A 72 -1.11 19.42 -0.86
N GLN A 73 -1.80 19.51 -2.00
CA GLN A 73 -2.48 20.73 -2.44
C GLN A 73 -3.86 20.89 -1.79
N ILE A 74 -4.63 19.80 -1.68
CA ILE A 74 -6.03 19.88 -1.24
C ILE A 74 -6.21 19.69 0.28
N HIS A 75 -5.26 19.04 0.95
CA HIS A 75 -5.35 18.73 2.38
C HIS A 75 -4.39 19.62 3.20
N PRO A 76 -4.88 20.39 4.19
CA PRO A 76 -4.03 21.15 5.10
C PRO A 76 -3.14 20.27 5.99
N GLY A 77 -3.51 18.99 6.17
CA GLY A 77 -2.73 18.01 6.94
C GLY A 77 -2.97 16.60 6.42
N ILE A 78 -1.89 15.83 6.32
CA ILE A 78 -1.89 14.43 5.89
C ILE A 78 -1.18 13.64 6.98
N PHE A 79 -1.82 12.60 7.49
CA PHE A 79 -1.24 11.70 8.47
C PHE A 79 -1.55 10.26 8.09
N ALA A 80 -0.64 9.34 8.36
CA ALA A 80 -0.84 7.92 8.16
C ALA A 80 -0.55 7.14 9.42
N VAL A 81 -1.39 6.15 9.69
CA VAL A 81 -1.17 5.11 10.69
C VAL A 81 -1.22 3.77 9.95
N THR A 82 -0.06 3.21 9.65
CA THR A 82 0.06 1.95 8.93
C THR A 82 -0.04 0.79 9.89
N ASP A 83 -1.05 -0.06 9.67
CA ASP A 83 -1.26 -1.30 10.41
C ASP A 83 -0.30 -2.39 9.89
N GLY A 84 0.70 -2.70 10.70
CA GLY A 84 1.57 -3.86 10.53
C GLY A 84 1.29 -4.96 11.54
N THR A 85 0.18 -4.92 12.28
CA THR A 85 -0.14 -5.99 13.24
C THR A 85 -0.28 -7.32 12.52
N PHE A 86 -0.91 -7.28 11.33
CA PHE A 86 -1.12 -8.41 10.44
C PHE A 86 -0.63 -8.10 9.02
N ALA A 87 0.60 -8.53 8.72
CA ALA A 87 1.28 -8.19 7.47
C ALA A 87 1.14 -9.26 6.39
N GLY A 88 1.11 -8.85 5.12
CA GLY A 88 0.94 -9.73 3.96
C GLY A 88 2.21 -9.88 3.10
N ASP A 89 2.56 -11.12 2.77
CA ASP A 89 3.71 -11.50 1.94
C ASP A 89 3.27 -12.25 0.66
N GLY A 90 4.08 -12.23 -0.39
CA GLY A 90 3.87 -13.01 -1.62
C GLY A 90 3.02 -12.30 -2.68
N PRO A 91 2.24 -13.03 -3.49
CA PRO A 91 1.49 -12.46 -4.60
C PRO A 91 0.22 -11.73 -4.13
N GLY A 92 0.41 -10.58 -3.51
CA GLY A 92 -0.65 -9.65 -3.10
C GLY A 92 -1.31 -8.94 -4.28
N PRO A 93 -2.56 -8.47 -4.14
CA PRO A 93 -3.27 -8.32 -2.87
C PRO A 93 -4.14 -9.52 -2.47
N ARG A 94 -4.33 -10.52 -3.35
CA ARG A 94 -5.28 -11.62 -3.11
C ARG A 94 -4.65 -12.90 -2.57
N ALA A 95 -3.47 -13.26 -3.05
CA ALA A 95 -2.89 -14.59 -2.82
C ALA A 95 -1.75 -14.58 -1.79
N MET A 96 -1.91 -13.79 -0.74
CA MET A 96 -0.86 -13.51 0.24
C MET A 96 -0.64 -14.69 1.21
N ARG A 97 0.53 -14.67 1.85
CA ARG A 97 0.86 -15.35 3.10
C ARG A 97 0.79 -14.31 4.22
N TRP A 98 0.30 -14.69 5.38
CA TRP A 98 0.07 -13.74 6.45
C TRP A 98 1.07 -13.95 7.58
N HIS A 99 1.49 -12.85 8.19
CA HIS A 99 2.45 -12.85 9.30
C HIS A 99 1.96 -11.89 10.38
N ALA A 100 1.82 -12.38 11.61
CA ALA A 100 1.65 -11.51 12.77
C ALA A 100 2.99 -10.81 13.06
N LYS A 101 3.01 -9.47 13.01
CA LYS A 101 4.20 -8.67 13.30
C LYS A 101 3.98 -7.71 14.47
N ASN A 102 2.71 -7.40 14.81
CA ASN A 102 2.33 -6.59 15.97
C ASN A 102 3.03 -5.21 16.01
N VAL A 103 3.11 -4.53 14.87
CA VAL A 103 3.70 -3.19 14.78
C VAL A 103 2.70 -2.18 14.22
N ILE A 104 2.76 -0.94 14.70
CA ILE A 104 2.07 0.20 14.10
C ILE A 104 3.10 1.27 13.75
N LEU A 105 2.99 1.80 12.53
CA LEU A 105 3.79 2.93 12.06
C LEU A 105 2.92 4.17 12.00
N ALA A 106 3.42 5.35 12.39
CA ALA A 106 2.65 6.59 12.30
C ALA A 106 3.50 7.78 11.83
N SER A 107 3.12 8.43 10.72
CA SER A 107 3.88 9.53 10.10
C SER A 107 2.98 10.60 9.50
N ALA A 108 3.46 11.85 9.50
CA ALA A 108 2.93 12.89 8.63
C ALA A 108 3.50 12.82 7.19
N ASP A 109 4.69 12.24 7.03
CA ASP A 109 5.32 12.03 5.73
C ASP A 109 4.97 10.64 5.16
N GLN A 110 4.25 10.66 4.03
CA GLN A 110 3.76 9.48 3.33
C GLN A 110 4.84 8.69 2.60
N VAL A 111 5.92 9.37 2.19
CA VAL A 111 7.08 8.72 1.58
C VAL A 111 7.89 8.02 2.66
N ALA A 112 8.10 8.69 3.80
CA ALA A 112 8.88 8.15 4.92
C ALA A 112 8.26 6.90 5.54
N ILE A 113 6.94 6.90 5.77
CA ILE A 113 6.25 5.74 6.33
C ILE A 113 6.29 4.53 5.38
N ASP A 114 6.15 4.77 4.08
CA ASP A 114 6.22 3.72 3.06
C ASP A 114 7.66 3.21 2.89
N ALA A 115 8.67 4.08 3.03
CA ALA A 115 10.07 3.71 3.02
C ALA A 115 10.44 2.83 4.23
N VAL A 116 10.03 3.23 5.43
CA VAL A 116 10.25 2.41 6.63
C VAL A 116 9.50 1.08 6.54
N ALA A 117 8.26 1.10 6.05
CA ALA A 117 7.51 -0.13 5.81
C ALA A 117 8.23 -1.07 4.81
N ALA A 118 8.76 -0.52 3.71
CA ALA A 118 9.55 -1.27 2.73
C ALA A 118 10.78 -1.94 3.36
N LYS A 119 11.56 -1.16 4.13
CA LYS A 119 12.75 -1.64 4.83
C LYS A 119 12.43 -2.81 5.76
N MET A 120 11.40 -2.66 6.60
CA MET A 120 10.98 -3.71 7.52
C MET A 120 10.53 -4.98 6.79
N MET A 121 9.82 -4.85 5.67
CA MET A 121 9.45 -5.98 4.82
C MET A 121 10.65 -6.63 4.13
N GLY A 122 11.82 -5.99 4.13
CA GLY A 122 13.06 -6.52 3.56
C GLY A 122 13.38 -6.00 2.16
N PHE A 123 12.75 -4.90 1.74
CA PHE A 123 13.02 -4.25 0.46
C PHE A 123 13.90 -3.00 0.65
N ASP A 124 14.75 -2.72 -0.32
CA ASP A 124 15.40 -1.41 -0.42
C ASP A 124 14.35 -0.36 -0.83
N PRO A 125 14.05 0.65 0.02
CA PRO A 125 13.03 1.65 -0.27
C PRO A 125 13.27 2.41 -1.58
N LEU A 126 14.52 2.77 -1.88
CA LEU A 126 14.85 3.54 -3.08
C LEU A 126 14.88 2.68 -4.35
N SER A 127 14.86 1.35 -4.23
CA SER A 127 14.59 0.46 -5.37
C SER A 127 13.11 0.47 -5.79
N ILE A 128 12.21 0.93 -4.92
CA ILE A 128 10.76 1.00 -5.20
C ILE A 128 10.46 2.31 -5.94
N LYS A 129 10.16 2.18 -7.24
CA LYS A 129 10.05 3.32 -8.18
C LYS A 129 9.19 4.49 -7.66
N PHE A 130 8.06 4.24 -7.01
CA PHE A 130 7.20 5.35 -6.55
C PHE A 130 7.74 6.08 -5.32
N ILE A 131 8.49 5.38 -4.44
CA ILE A 131 9.15 5.98 -3.28
C ILE A 131 10.32 6.83 -3.78
N TRP A 132 11.16 6.25 -4.64
CA TRP A 132 12.28 6.96 -5.25
C TRP A 132 11.83 8.22 -5.99
N MET A 133 10.84 8.14 -6.88
CA MET A 133 10.35 9.32 -7.60
C MET A 133 9.82 10.42 -6.65
N ALA A 134 9.08 10.05 -5.59
CA ALA A 134 8.57 11.02 -4.64
C ALA A 134 9.69 11.68 -3.82
N HIS A 135 10.73 10.91 -3.47
CA HIS A 135 11.93 11.39 -2.81
C HIS A 135 12.70 12.39 -3.68
N GLU A 136 13.01 12.02 -4.93
CA GLU A 136 13.72 12.89 -5.89
C GLU A 136 12.97 14.20 -6.15
N MET A 137 11.63 14.17 -6.12
CA MET A 137 10.79 15.35 -6.29
C MET A 137 10.63 16.20 -5.02
N GLY A 138 11.26 15.82 -3.90
CA GLY A 138 11.16 16.53 -2.62
C GLY A 138 9.77 16.48 -1.99
N LEU A 139 8.94 15.49 -2.34
CA LEU A 139 7.59 15.34 -1.77
C LEU A 139 7.62 14.68 -0.39
N GLY A 140 8.71 14.03 -0.04
CA GLY A 140 8.95 13.42 1.27
C GLY A 140 10.30 12.70 1.29
N CYS A 141 10.64 12.11 2.43
CA CYS A 141 11.91 11.42 2.61
C CYS A 141 11.78 9.91 2.33
N GLY A 142 12.54 9.39 1.35
CA GLY A 142 12.58 7.96 1.03
C GLY A 142 13.84 7.25 1.53
N ASP A 143 14.87 8.00 1.91
CA ASP A 143 16.13 7.45 2.43
C ASP A 143 16.01 7.22 3.93
N ILE A 144 16.17 5.98 4.37
CA ILE A 144 16.09 5.59 5.78
C ILE A 144 17.09 6.36 6.65
N ARG A 145 18.26 6.73 6.10
CA ARG A 145 19.31 7.44 6.83
C ARG A 145 18.88 8.85 7.25
N ASP A 146 17.93 9.42 6.52
CA ASP A 146 17.43 10.78 6.70
C ASP A 146 16.07 10.82 7.41
N ILE A 147 15.58 9.67 7.93
CA ILE A 147 14.32 9.55 8.64
C ILE A 147 14.58 9.40 10.13
N GLU A 148 14.00 10.28 10.95
CA GLU A 148 14.01 10.14 12.40
C GLU A 148 12.95 9.11 12.83
N ILE A 149 13.41 7.99 13.37
CA ILE A 149 12.56 6.93 13.89
C ILE A 149 12.46 7.09 15.40
N VAL A 150 11.26 7.43 15.87
CA VAL A 150 10.94 7.56 17.29
C VAL A 150 10.20 6.30 17.73
N GLY A 151 10.72 5.61 18.75
CA GLY A 151 10.14 4.39 19.30
C GLY A 151 11.09 3.20 19.18
N SER A 152 10.57 2.04 18.78
CA SER A 152 11.36 0.81 18.65
C SER A 152 12.43 0.91 17.57
N ASP A 153 13.65 0.48 17.89
CA ASP A 153 14.72 0.38 16.90
C ASP A 153 14.39 -0.69 15.87
N ILE A 154 14.52 -0.31 14.59
CA ILE A 154 14.26 -1.19 13.45
C ILE A 154 15.53 -1.51 12.66
N SER A 155 16.72 -1.14 13.15
CA SER A 155 18.00 -1.32 12.45
C SER A 155 18.19 -2.74 11.94
N ASP A 156 17.92 -3.73 12.79
CA ASP A 156 18.03 -5.17 12.47
C ASP A 156 16.72 -5.78 11.94
N THR A 157 15.69 -4.98 11.67
CA THR A 157 14.40 -5.49 11.19
C THR A 157 14.42 -5.72 9.68
N ASN A 158 14.36 -6.99 9.30
CA ASN A 158 14.13 -7.43 7.93
C ASN A 158 13.29 -8.71 7.94
N TRP A 159 12.07 -8.65 7.39
CA TRP A 159 11.14 -9.79 7.39
C TRP A 159 11.30 -10.73 6.20
N ASN A 160 12.18 -10.40 5.25
CA ASN A 160 12.47 -11.18 4.05
C ASN A 160 11.20 -11.53 3.25
N PHE A 161 10.30 -10.56 3.08
CA PHE A 161 9.13 -10.73 2.24
C PHE A 161 9.52 -10.81 0.76
N SER A 162 8.66 -11.46 -0.02
CA SER A 162 8.80 -11.71 -1.44
C SER A 162 7.71 -10.94 -2.21
N SER A 163 8.14 -9.96 -2.99
CA SER A 163 7.27 -9.14 -3.85
C SER A 163 7.28 -9.57 -5.32
N GLY A 164 8.21 -10.45 -5.72
CA GLY A 164 8.38 -10.92 -7.09
C GLY A 164 7.44 -12.07 -7.49
N GLU A 165 6.80 -12.72 -6.52
CA GLU A 165 5.88 -13.82 -6.78
C GLU A 165 4.63 -13.36 -7.53
N ASN A 166 4.24 -14.14 -8.53
CA ASN A 166 3.06 -13.87 -9.34
C ASN A 166 2.14 -15.09 -9.35
N THR A 167 0.84 -14.84 -9.27
CA THR A 167 -0.17 -15.81 -9.71
C THR A 167 -0.21 -15.88 -11.24
N LEU A 168 -0.82 -16.93 -11.79
CA LEU A 168 -1.06 -17.03 -13.24
C LEU A 168 -1.77 -15.78 -13.78
N PHE A 169 -2.77 -15.28 -13.05
CA PHE A 169 -3.54 -14.10 -13.45
C PHE A 169 -2.69 -12.82 -13.39
N SER A 170 -1.93 -12.60 -12.31
CA SER A 170 -1.09 -11.42 -12.18
C SER A 170 0.09 -11.41 -13.18
N SER A 171 0.62 -12.58 -13.55
CA SER A 171 1.58 -12.70 -14.66
C SER A 171 0.94 -12.28 -15.98
N GLY A 172 -0.28 -12.74 -16.27
CA GLY A 172 -1.03 -12.33 -17.46
C GLY A 172 -1.26 -10.81 -17.51
N GLN A 173 -1.67 -10.20 -16.40
CA GLN A 173 -1.84 -8.75 -16.30
C GLN A 173 -0.52 -8.00 -16.51
N LYS A 174 0.60 -8.47 -15.95
CA LYS A 174 1.93 -7.89 -16.20
C LYS A 174 2.29 -7.92 -17.67
N SER A 175 1.99 -9.02 -18.37
CA SER A 175 2.25 -9.14 -19.81
C SER A 175 1.42 -8.17 -20.65
N VAL A 176 0.20 -7.82 -20.21
CA VAL A 176 -0.64 -6.80 -20.86
C VAL A 176 -0.16 -5.38 -20.54
N TYR A 177 0.30 -5.09 -19.32
CA TYR A 177 0.67 -3.73 -18.93
C TYR A 177 2.11 -3.33 -19.27
N TRP A 178 3.05 -4.26 -19.20
CA TRP A 178 4.49 -4.02 -19.38
C TRP A 178 5.19 -5.09 -20.23
N GLY A 179 4.44 -6.02 -20.84
CA GLY A 179 5.02 -7.11 -21.63
C GLY A 179 4.56 -7.10 -23.09
N PRO A 180 4.62 -8.27 -23.78
CA PRO A 180 4.42 -8.36 -25.22
C PRO A 180 3.00 -7.99 -25.68
N PHE A 181 2.01 -8.06 -24.77
CA PHE A 181 0.63 -7.73 -25.07
C PHE A 181 0.27 -6.26 -24.80
N LYS A 182 1.27 -5.41 -24.53
CA LYS A 182 1.09 -3.96 -24.36
C LYS A 182 0.30 -3.28 -25.49
N PRO A 183 0.52 -3.59 -26.79
CA PRO A 183 -0.28 -2.99 -27.86
C PRO A 183 -1.78 -3.28 -27.76
N LEU A 184 -2.16 -4.38 -27.08
CA LEU A 184 -3.55 -4.80 -26.88
C LEU A 184 -4.16 -4.23 -25.60
N GLU A 185 -3.42 -3.47 -24.78
CA GLU A 185 -3.91 -2.93 -23.51
C GLU A 185 -5.21 -2.16 -23.69
N ASN A 186 -5.29 -1.26 -24.67
CA ASN A 186 -6.50 -0.46 -24.90
C ASN A 186 -7.69 -1.34 -25.29
N ALA A 187 -7.47 -2.34 -26.14
CA ALA A 187 -8.52 -3.27 -26.56
C ALA A 187 -9.02 -4.16 -25.41
N ILE A 188 -8.15 -4.54 -24.46
CA ILE A 188 -8.51 -5.44 -23.36
C ILE A 188 -9.03 -4.68 -22.14
N ALA A 189 -8.34 -3.60 -21.75
CA ALA A 189 -8.58 -2.88 -20.50
C ALA A 189 -9.55 -1.70 -20.65
N ARG A 190 -9.77 -1.17 -21.86
CA ARG A 190 -10.65 -0.01 -22.11
C ARG A 190 -11.87 -0.33 -22.98
N SER A 191 -12.12 -1.61 -23.26
CA SER A 191 -13.30 -2.07 -23.99
C SER A 191 -14.18 -2.97 -23.10
N PRO A 192 -15.40 -3.34 -23.55
CA PRO A 192 -16.24 -4.31 -22.85
C PRO A 192 -15.57 -5.67 -22.60
N LEU A 193 -14.48 -6.01 -23.30
CA LEU A 193 -13.68 -7.22 -23.04
C LEU A 193 -13.10 -7.25 -21.62
N VAL A 194 -12.98 -6.11 -20.95
CA VAL A 194 -12.56 -6.04 -19.55
C VAL A 194 -13.47 -6.89 -18.65
N ASN A 195 -14.75 -7.04 -18.99
CA ASN A 195 -15.70 -7.86 -18.23
C ASN A 195 -15.33 -9.36 -18.29
N LEU A 196 -14.79 -9.83 -19.41
CA LEU A 196 -14.30 -11.20 -19.52
C LEU A 196 -13.04 -11.41 -18.66
N ALA A 197 -12.12 -10.44 -18.65
CA ALA A 197 -10.95 -10.48 -17.77
C ALA A 197 -11.34 -10.47 -16.28
N ILE A 198 -12.36 -9.68 -15.91
CA ILE A 198 -12.93 -9.67 -14.55
C ILE A 198 -13.55 -11.03 -14.21
N ALA A 199 -14.34 -11.61 -15.11
CA ALA A 199 -14.94 -12.92 -14.92
C ALA A 199 -13.89 -14.02 -14.75
N ALA A 200 -12.84 -14.03 -15.58
CA ALA A 200 -11.72 -14.96 -15.49
C ALA A 200 -10.95 -14.80 -14.16
N SER A 201 -10.70 -13.56 -13.73
CA SER A 201 -10.10 -13.27 -12.42
C SER A 201 -10.93 -13.85 -11.27
N ASN A 202 -12.24 -13.63 -11.32
CA ASN A 202 -13.16 -14.12 -10.30
C ASN A 202 -13.22 -15.66 -10.27
N LEU A 203 -13.28 -16.31 -11.43
CA LEU A 203 -13.25 -17.77 -11.51
C LEU A 203 -11.95 -18.34 -10.94
N TYR A 204 -10.80 -17.76 -11.30
CA TYR A 204 -9.52 -18.19 -10.77
C TYR A 204 -9.41 -17.98 -9.26
N HIS A 205 -9.72 -16.78 -8.75
CA HIS A 205 -9.52 -16.47 -7.35
C HIS A 205 -10.57 -17.09 -6.43
N ASN A 206 -11.85 -16.98 -6.78
CA ASN A 206 -12.96 -17.44 -5.93
C ASN A 206 -13.32 -18.90 -6.22
N GLY A 207 -13.26 -19.33 -7.49
CA GLY A 207 -13.61 -20.69 -7.89
C GLY A 207 -12.50 -21.72 -7.65
N TYR A 208 -11.24 -21.32 -7.81
CA TYR A 208 -10.10 -22.24 -7.69
C TYR A 208 -9.18 -21.93 -6.51
N TRP A 209 -8.57 -20.74 -6.49
CA TRP A 209 -7.49 -20.44 -5.54
C TRP A 209 -7.98 -20.44 -4.09
N LEU A 210 -9.11 -19.79 -3.80
CA LEU A 210 -9.63 -19.68 -2.44
C LEU A 210 -10.04 -21.05 -1.87
N PRO A 211 -10.82 -21.91 -2.57
CA PRO A 211 -11.15 -23.23 -2.07
C PRO A 211 -9.95 -24.15 -1.89
N VAL A 212 -8.99 -24.13 -2.82
CA VAL A 212 -7.88 -25.09 -2.86
C VAL A 212 -6.70 -24.67 -1.98
N LYS A 213 -6.37 -23.38 -1.93
CA LYS A 213 -5.18 -22.85 -1.22
C LYS A 213 -5.53 -21.80 -0.17
N GLY A 214 -6.46 -20.89 -0.50
CA GLY A 214 -6.76 -19.72 0.33
C GLY A 214 -7.39 -20.08 1.68
N ARG A 215 -8.34 -21.02 1.74
CA ARG A 215 -9.01 -21.43 2.98
C ARG A 215 -8.04 -21.91 4.06
N SER A 216 -7.09 -22.77 3.68
CA SER A 216 -6.06 -23.25 4.59
C SER A 216 -5.20 -22.10 5.12
N ARG A 217 -4.75 -21.18 4.24
CA ARG A 217 -3.96 -20.01 4.64
C ARG A 217 -4.72 -19.06 5.57
N VAL A 218 -6.01 -18.84 5.31
CA VAL A 218 -6.88 -18.01 6.16
C VAL A 218 -7.06 -18.67 7.53
N GLN A 219 -7.25 -19.98 7.58
CA GLN A 219 -7.38 -20.70 8.85
C GLN A 219 -6.10 -20.63 9.68
N SER A 220 -4.93 -20.83 9.06
CA SER A 220 -3.63 -20.67 9.73
C SER A 220 -3.42 -19.24 10.22
N ALA A 221 -3.82 -18.25 9.42
CA ALA A 221 -3.80 -16.83 9.78
C ALA A 221 -4.62 -16.55 11.04
N LEU A 222 -5.85 -17.06 11.13
CA LEU A 222 -6.75 -16.86 12.27
C LEU A 222 -6.26 -17.50 13.57
N GLN A 223 -5.34 -18.46 13.49
CA GLN A 223 -4.73 -19.10 14.66
C GLN A 223 -3.54 -18.30 15.24
N THR A 224 -3.07 -17.25 14.57
CA THR A 224 -1.97 -16.42 15.09
C THR A 224 -2.42 -15.52 16.25
N ASP A 225 -1.48 -15.19 17.14
CA ASP A 225 -1.74 -14.40 18.36
C ASP A 225 -2.38 -13.02 18.07
N GLY A 226 -2.04 -12.40 16.93
CA GLY A 226 -2.63 -11.13 16.49
C GLY A 226 -4.11 -11.24 16.09
N ALA A 227 -4.54 -12.38 15.55
CA ALA A 227 -5.94 -12.63 15.19
C ALA A 227 -6.77 -13.08 16.40
N THR A 228 -6.18 -13.89 17.29
CA THR A 228 -6.89 -14.43 18.48
C THR A 228 -7.10 -13.41 19.60
N SER A 229 -6.25 -12.38 19.70
CA SER A 229 -6.41 -11.27 20.67
C SER A 229 -7.57 -10.32 20.33
N SER A 230 -8.02 -10.31 19.07
CA SER A 230 -9.22 -9.57 18.64
C SER A 230 -10.55 -10.28 18.98
N ASN A 231 -10.50 -11.48 19.59
CA ASN A 231 -11.69 -12.20 20.04
C ASN A 231 -12.19 -11.59 21.37
N PRO A 232 -13.38 -10.95 21.41
CA PRO A 232 -13.82 -10.13 22.55
C PRO A 232 -14.02 -10.90 23.87
N THR A 233 -13.94 -12.23 23.85
CA THR A 233 -14.10 -13.10 25.02
C THR A 233 -12.80 -13.41 25.76
N ARG A 234 -11.64 -12.96 25.25
CA ARG A 234 -10.31 -13.31 25.80
C ARG A 234 -9.36 -12.11 25.97
N THR A 235 -9.87 -10.95 26.37
CA THR A 235 -9.03 -9.82 26.81
C THR A 235 -8.45 -10.08 28.20
N LYS A 236 -7.27 -10.69 28.28
CA LYS A 236 -6.43 -10.66 29.48
C LYS A 236 -5.22 -9.75 29.26
N LYS A 237 -5.17 -8.68 30.08
CA LYS A 237 -4.08 -7.72 30.30
C LYS A 237 -3.58 -7.00 29.05
N ILE A 238 -4.32 -5.94 28.68
CA ILE A 238 -3.78 -4.84 27.89
C ILE A 238 -2.75 -4.10 28.76
N LEU A 239 -1.63 -3.74 28.12
CA LEU A 239 -0.42 -3.07 28.58
C LEU A 239 -0.63 -2.01 29.70
N PRO A 240 0.37 -1.78 30.58
CA PRO A 240 0.30 -0.68 31.54
C PRO A 240 0.15 0.67 30.82
N PRO A 241 -0.51 1.67 31.46
CA PRO A 241 -0.82 2.94 30.82
C PRO A 241 0.46 3.66 30.37
N ILE A 242 0.45 4.14 29.13
CA ILE A 242 1.49 5.02 28.60
C ILE A 242 1.44 6.31 29.42
N VAL A 243 2.43 6.51 30.29
CA VAL A 243 2.63 7.74 31.06
C VAL A 243 3.03 8.84 30.07
N GLY A 244 2.31 9.96 30.13
CA GLY A 244 2.32 11.01 29.12
C GLY A 244 3.69 11.54 28.73
N GLY A 245 4.06 11.36 27.47
CA GLY A 245 5.00 12.21 26.74
C GLY A 245 4.20 13.19 25.87
N ARG A 246 4.46 14.49 26.01
CA ARG A 246 3.88 15.51 25.12
C ARG A 246 4.41 15.28 23.70
N ILE A 247 3.52 14.95 22.76
CA ILE A 247 3.83 14.94 21.33
C ILE A 247 3.96 16.40 20.90
N SER A 248 5.19 16.89 20.84
CA SER A 248 5.54 18.18 20.23
C SER A 248 5.84 17.94 18.76
N MET A 249 4.89 18.22 17.86
CA MET A 249 5.10 18.11 16.41
C MET A 249 5.94 19.30 15.91
N SER A 250 7.22 19.06 15.67
CA SER A 250 8.08 19.91 14.83
C SER A 250 7.92 19.47 13.36
N ALA A 251 8.03 20.40 12.41
CA ALA A 251 7.86 20.19 10.96
C ALA A 251 8.99 19.37 10.29
N SER A 252 9.65 18.48 11.04
CA SER A 252 10.74 17.60 10.61
C SER A 252 10.18 16.18 10.39
N CYS A 253 10.74 15.39 9.46
CA CYS A 253 10.30 14.02 9.13
C CYS A 253 10.35 13.05 10.35
N GLN A 254 9.33 13.09 11.20
CA GLN A 254 9.22 12.26 12.40
C GLN A 254 8.23 11.11 12.14
N LEU A 255 8.72 9.87 12.28
CA LEU A 255 7.89 8.66 12.31
C LEU A 255 7.82 8.15 13.75
N ALA A 256 6.62 8.05 14.31
CA ALA A 256 6.38 7.43 15.61
C ALA A 256 6.02 5.94 15.45
N PHE A 257 6.66 5.09 16.26
CA PHE A 257 6.33 3.68 16.43
C PHE A 257 5.59 3.46 17.74
N VAL A 258 4.55 2.61 17.70
CA VAL A 258 3.88 2.05 18.88
C VAL A 258 3.78 0.54 18.75
#